data_AF-A0A2G9S8M6-F1
#
_entry.id   AF-A0A2G9S8M6-F1
#
_cell.length_a   1.000
_cell.length_b   1.000
_cell.length_c   1.000
_cell.angle_alpha   90.00
_cell.angle_beta   90.00
_cell.angle_gamma   90.00
#
_symmetry.space_group_name_H-M   'P 1'
#
loop_
_entity.id
_entity.type
_entity.pdbx_description
1 polymer ?
#
loop_
_entity_poly.entity_id
_entity_poly.type
_entity_poly.pdbx_seq_one_letter_code
_entity_poly.pdbx_strand_id
1 'polypeptide(L)'
;MKLFSESHKTVFVVDHCPYMAESCRQHVEFDMLTKNRTQGIIPLAPISKSLWTCAVEASVEYCRIMYDIFPFKKLVNFIVSDSCSRILNSWSQEDQNLQELMAALASIGPPNPRADPECCSILHGLVAAVESLCKITDYQHESRTVLMENADRVANRGRIICLTNAKSDSHVQMLEDCVSETIHEHNKLAAGSDQYVHKIWLSRF
;
A
#
# COMPACT_ATOMS: atom_id res chain seq x y z
N MET A 1 -17.11 15.07 12.57
CA MET A 1 -15.81 14.47 12.16
C MET A 1 -15.22 15.31 11.04
N LYS A 2 -13.93 15.69 11.09
CA LYS A 2 -13.30 16.40 9.96
C LYS A 2 -13.28 15.47 8.74
N LEU A 3 -13.88 15.90 7.63
CA LEU A 3 -14.06 15.10 6.41
C LEU A 3 -12.71 14.57 5.86
N PHE A 4 -11.68 15.42 5.88
CA PHE A 4 -10.32 15.12 5.39
C PHE A 4 -9.34 14.94 6.56
N SER A 5 -9.50 13.85 7.31
CA SER A 5 -8.52 13.38 8.29
C SER A 5 -7.51 12.42 7.64
N GLU A 6 -6.54 11.93 8.41
CA GLU A 6 -5.49 10.99 7.99
C GLU A 6 -6.05 9.73 7.31
N SER A 7 -7.26 9.32 7.68
CA SER A 7 -7.94 8.15 7.11
C SER A 7 -8.62 8.41 5.77
N HIS A 8 -8.68 9.66 5.28
CA HIS A 8 -9.25 9.95 3.97
C HIS A 8 -8.42 9.35 2.83
N LYS A 9 -7.09 9.45 2.94
CA LYS A 9 -6.12 8.89 1.99
C LYS A 9 -5.23 7.88 2.70
N THR A 10 -5.32 6.62 2.34
CA THR A 10 -4.39 5.58 2.81
C THR A 10 -3.59 5.09 1.61
N VAL A 11 -2.26 5.09 1.70
CA VAL A 11 -1.40 4.51 0.67
C VAL A 11 -0.77 3.25 1.23
N PHE A 12 -1.02 2.10 0.60
CA PHE A 12 -0.25 0.89 0.86
C PHE A 12 1.00 0.89 0.00
N VAL A 13 2.14 0.57 0.60
CA VAL A 13 3.40 0.32 -0.11
C VAL A 13 3.87 -1.07 0.27
N VAL A 14 3.79 -2.00 -0.68
CA VAL A 14 4.17 -3.40 -0.46
C VAL A 14 5.44 -3.72 -1.24
N ASP A 15 6.40 -4.26 -0.54
CA ASP A 15 7.69 -4.65 -1.09
C ASP A 15 7.58 -5.91 -1.97
N HIS A 16 8.17 -5.86 -3.16
CA HIS A 16 8.24 -6.95 -4.13
C HIS A 16 9.68 -7.34 -4.49
N CYS A 17 10.65 -6.96 -3.65
CA CYS A 17 12.03 -7.38 -3.80
C CYS A 17 12.19 -8.91 -3.67
N PRO A 18 13.29 -9.51 -4.20
CA PRO A 18 13.51 -10.95 -4.21
C PRO A 18 13.36 -11.65 -2.84
N TYR A 19 13.80 -11.00 -1.76
CA TYR A 19 13.72 -11.54 -0.40
C TYR A 19 12.29 -11.68 0.12
N MET A 20 11.31 -11.00 -0.47
CA MET A 20 9.90 -11.17 -0.11
C MET A 20 9.33 -12.52 -0.58
N ALA A 21 10.05 -13.26 -1.44
CA ALA A 21 9.70 -14.63 -1.80
C ALA A 21 10.05 -15.66 -0.70
N GLU A 22 10.76 -15.26 0.36
CA GLU A 22 11.09 -16.16 1.46
C GLU A 22 9.84 -16.74 2.14
N SER A 23 9.92 -18.00 2.55
CA SER A 23 8.85 -18.66 3.30
C SER A 23 8.65 -17.99 4.66
N CYS A 24 7.39 -17.77 5.04
CA CYS A 24 7.03 -17.32 6.39
C CYS A 24 7.26 -18.41 7.46
N ARG A 25 7.60 -19.64 7.05
CA ARG A 25 7.84 -20.82 7.89
C ARG A 25 6.67 -21.23 8.78
N GLN A 26 5.49 -20.68 8.51
CA GLN A 26 4.24 -21.15 9.09
C GLN A 26 3.62 -22.18 8.15
N HIS A 27 3.42 -23.40 8.65
CA HIS A 27 2.84 -24.49 7.87
C HIS A 27 1.33 -24.31 7.71
N VAL A 28 0.85 -24.56 6.50
CA VAL A 28 -0.55 -24.63 6.13
C VAL A 28 -0.85 -26.06 5.71
N GLU A 29 -1.63 -26.75 6.55
CA GLU A 29 -2.18 -28.06 6.23
C GLU A 29 -3.38 -27.87 5.29
N PHE A 30 -3.28 -28.44 4.08
CA PHE A 30 -4.34 -28.33 3.07
C PHE A 30 -4.86 -29.70 2.62
N ASP A 31 -4.14 -30.79 2.93
CA ASP A 31 -4.61 -32.16 2.72
C ASP A 31 -5.48 -32.61 3.90
N MET A 32 -6.77 -32.28 3.84
CA MET A 32 -7.76 -32.62 4.88
C MET A 32 -8.28 -34.06 4.81
N LEU A 33 -7.70 -34.95 4.00
CA LEU A 33 -8.16 -36.33 3.81
C LEU A 33 -7.84 -37.27 4.99
N THR A 34 -7.54 -36.74 6.18
CA THR A 34 -7.11 -37.54 7.34
C THR A 34 -8.24 -38.32 8.03
N LYS A 35 -9.52 -37.98 7.81
CA LYS A 35 -10.63 -38.59 8.56
C LYS A 35 -11.19 -39.90 7.98
N ASN A 36 -10.98 -40.21 6.69
CA ASN A 36 -11.61 -41.37 6.01
C ASN A 36 -10.64 -42.14 5.08
N ARG A 37 -9.38 -42.38 5.48
CA ARG A 37 -8.45 -43.12 4.62
C ARG A 37 -8.65 -44.63 4.68
N THR A 38 -8.83 -45.22 3.50
CA THR A 38 -8.39 -46.58 3.19
C THR A 38 -6.89 -46.70 3.49
N GLN A 39 -6.47 -47.79 4.14
CA GLN A 39 -5.07 -48.04 4.50
C GLN A 39 -4.15 -47.89 3.25
N GLY A 40 -3.08 -47.10 3.36
CA GLY A 40 -2.01 -47.04 2.35
C GLY A 40 -1.79 -45.71 1.60
N ILE A 41 -2.56 -44.66 1.84
CA ILE A 41 -2.36 -43.35 1.19
C ILE A 41 -1.46 -42.43 2.04
N ILE A 42 -0.38 -41.90 1.46
CA ILE A 42 0.58 -40.96 2.09
C ILE A 42 0.04 -39.52 1.99
N PRO A 43 0.02 -38.74 3.08
CA PRO A 43 -0.47 -37.36 3.04
C PRO A 43 0.49 -36.43 2.30
N LEU A 44 -0.05 -35.39 1.66
CA LEU A 44 0.77 -34.35 1.07
C LEU A 44 1.52 -33.57 2.16
N ALA A 45 2.76 -33.18 1.86
CA ALA A 45 3.53 -32.36 2.77
C ALA A 45 2.89 -30.96 2.92
N PRO A 46 2.91 -30.37 4.11
CA PRO A 46 2.41 -29.02 4.31
C PRO A 46 3.23 -28.02 3.51
N ILE A 47 2.58 -26.94 3.10
CA ILE A 47 3.21 -25.82 2.41
C ILE A 47 3.29 -24.61 3.33
N SER A 48 4.12 -23.63 2.96
CA SER A 48 4.17 -22.33 3.62
C SER A 48 4.03 -21.23 2.57
N LYS A 49 3.41 -20.13 2.98
CA LYS A 49 3.29 -18.94 2.14
C LYS A 49 4.60 -18.16 2.13
N SER A 50 4.79 -17.33 1.12
CA SER A 50 5.88 -16.34 1.12
C SER A 50 5.54 -15.12 1.98
N LEU A 51 6.55 -14.34 2.38
CA LEU A 51 6.34 -13.04 3.04
C LEU A 51 5.48 -12.10 2.19
N TRP A 52 5.72 -12.07 0.88
CA TRP A 52 4.90 -11.35 -0.09
C TRP A 52 3.44 -11.77 -0.03
N THR A 53 3.16 -13.08 -0.08
CA THR A 53 1.80 -13.60 -0.01
C THR A 53 1.12 -13.18 1.29
N CYS A 54 1.82 -13.26 2.43
CA CYS A 54 1.29 -12.81 3.71
C CYS A 54 0.98 -11.30 3.73
N ALA A 55 1.86 -10.46 3.18
CA ALA A 55 1.66 -9.02 3.10
C ALA A 55 0.47 -8.64 2.20
N VAL A 56 0.35 -9.29 1.05
CA VAL A 56 -0.79 -9.10 0.14
C VAL A 56 -2.09 -9.54 0.79
N GLU A 57 -2.15 -10.73 1.41
CA GLU A 57 -3.38 -11.19 2.08
C GLU A 57 -3.83 -10.24 3.19
N ALA A 58 -2.90 -9.76 4.03
CA ALA A 58 -3.21 -8.85 5.12
C ALA A 58 -3.73 -7.49 4.61
N SER A 59 -3.11 -6.94 3.56
CA SER A 59 -3.49 -5.64 2.99
C SER A 59 -4.81 -5.72 2.21
N VAL A 60 -5.04 -6.80 1.46
CA VAL A 60 -6.32 -7.05 0.77
C VAL A 60 -7.47 -7.22 1.76
N GLU A 61 -7.26 -7.95 2.86
CA GLU A 61 -8.28 -8.11 3.90
C GLU A 61 -8.58 -6.79 4.63
N TYR A 62 -7.55 -5.97 4.87
CA TYR A 62 -7.75 -4.60 5.36
C TYR A 62 -8.66 -3.80 4.42
N CYS A 63 -8.38 -3.82 3.10
CA CYS A 63 -9.19 -3.13 2.12
C CYS A 63 -10.63 -3.64 2.08
N ARG A 64 -10.83 -4.96 2.13
CA ARG A 64 -12.18 -5.57 2.18
C ARG A 64 -13.00 -5.02 3.34
N ILE A 65 -12.46 -5.09 4.56
CA ILE A 65 -13.14 -4.59 5.76
C ILE A 65 -13.40 -3.09 5.64
N MET A 66 -12.42 -2.33 5.15
CA MET A 66 -12.55 -0.88 5.00
C MET A 66 -13.64 -0.51 4.01
N TYR A 67 -13.71 -1.17 2.85
CA TYR A 67 -14.73 -0.91 1.82
C TYR A 67 -16.13 -1.34 2.27
N ASP A 68 -16.25 -2.43 3.03
CA ASP A 68 -17.52 -2.88 3.60
C ASP A 68 -18.10 -1.87 4.61
N ILE A 69 -17.24 -1.28 5.45
CA ILE A 69 -17.65 -0.31 6.49
C ILE A 69 -17.79 1.11 5.92
N PHE A 70 -16.89 1.49 5.01
CA PHE A 70 -16.78 2.82 4.44
C PHE A 70 -16.78 2.77 2.91
N PRO A 71 -17.97 2.63 2.29
CA PRO A 71 -18.07 2.52 0.83
C PRO A 71 -17.66 3.79 0.09
N PHE A 72 -17.54 4.93 0.77
CA PHE A 72 -17.18 6.21 0.17
C PHE A 72 -16.21 7.01 1.04
N LYS A 73 -15.46 7.93 0.43
CA LYS A 73 -14.62 8.96 1.10
C LYS A 73 -13.44 8.41 1.91
N LYS A 74 -13.25 7.09 1.96
CA LYS A 74 -12.06 6.41 2.50
C LYS A 74 -11.38 5.72 1.34
N LEU A 75 -10.36 6.39 0.81
CA LEU A 75 -9.72 5.97 -0.41
C LEU A 75 -8.39 5.30 -0.10
N VAL A 76 -8.07 4.26 -0.86
CA VAL A 76 -6.81 3.55 -0.81
C VAL A 76 -6.10 3.67 -2.15
N ASN A 77 -4.80 3.94 -2.09
CA ASN A 77 -3.90 3.82 -3.21
C ASN A 77 -2.90 2.70 -2.93
N PHE A 78 -2.83 1.70 -3.80
CA PHE A 78 -1.99 0.51 -3.61
C PHE A 78 -0.76 0.59 -4.50
N ILE A 79 0.42 0.52 -3.89
CA ILE A 79 1.71 0.64 -4.57
C ILE A 79 2.54 -0.60 -4.27
N VAL A 80 3.10 -1.19 -5.32
CA VAL A 80 4.08 -2.27 -5.22
C VAL A 80 5.45 -1.72 -5.61
N SER A 81 6.49 -2.08 -4.86
CA SER A 81 7.85 -1.54 -5.05
C SER A 81 8.88 -2.65 -5.24
N ASP A 82 9.58 -2.64 -6.37
CA ASP A 82 10.74 -3.48 -6.65
C ASP A 82 11.88 -2.61 -7.23
N SER A 83 12.24 -2.83 -8.50
CA SER A 83 13.13 -1.95 -9.27
C SER A 83 12.47 -0.65 -9.70
N CYS A 84 11.13 -0.58 -9.64
CA CYS A 84 10.38 0.64 -9.77
C CYS A 84 9.14 0.62 -8.87
N SER A 85 8.43 1.75 -8.78
CA SER A 85 7.12 1.81 -8.17
C SER A 85 6.03 1.52 -9.21
N ARG A 86 5.05 0.69 -8.84
CA ARG A 86 3.87 0.38 -9.63
C ARG A 86 2.63 0.71 -8.83
N ILE A 87 1.89 1.75 -9.24
CA ILE A 87 0.63 2.15 -8.64
C ILE A 87 -0.51 1.36 -9.31
N LEU A 88 -1.32 0.64 -8.53
CA LEU A 88 -2.28 -0.33 -9.06
C LEU A 88 -3.68 0.23 -9.29
N ASN A 89 -4.00 1.35 -8.66
CA ASN A 89 -5.30 2.00 -8.74
C ASN A 89 -5.13 3.52 -8.52
N SER A 90 -6.18 4.33 -8.64
CA SER A 90 -6.12 5.78 -8.40
C SER A 90 -6.91 6.21 -7.16
N TRP A 91 -7.05 7.53 -6.97
CA TRP A 91 -7.93 8.12 -5.96
C TRP A 91 -9.39 8.18 -6.38
N SER A 92 -9.74 7.72 -7.59
CA SER A 92 -11.14 7.59 -8.03
C SER A 92 -11.89 6.63 -7.11
N GLN A 93 -13.17 6.91 -6.88
CA GLN A 93 -14.06 6.03 -6.13
C GLN A 93 -14.37 4.73 -6.90
N GLU A 94 -14.35 4.78 -8.23
CA GLU A 94 -14.56 3.60 -9.11
C GLU A 94 -13.41 2.60 -8.98
N ASP A 95 -12.19 3.12 -8.79
CA ASP A 95 -10.95 2.35 -8.59
C ASP A 95 -10.84 1.72 -7.18
N GLN A 96 -11.82 1.94 -6.29
CA GLN A 96 -11.87 1.34 -4.95
C GLN A 96 -12.51 -0.05 -5.01
N ASN A 97 -11.95 -0.91 -5.85
CA ASN A 97 -12.52 -2.20 -6.22
C ASN A 97 -11.54 -3.34 -5.90
N LEU A 98 -11.95 -4.24 -5.00
CA LEU A 98 -11.11 -5.36 -4.56
C LEU A 98 -10.82 -6.36 -5.70
N GLN A 99 -11.77 -6.56 -6.62
CA GLN A 99 -11.59 -7.49 -7.73
C GLN A 99 -10.54 -7.00 -8.71
N GLU A 100 -10.55 -5.71 -9.04
CA GLU A 100 -9.55 -5.08 -9.91
C GLU A 100 -8.17 -5.04 -9.25
N LEU A 101 -8.12 -4.71 -7.95
CA LEU A 101 -6.89 -4.76 -7.17
C LEU A 101 -6.28 -6.18 -7.17
N MET A 102 -7.09 -7.21 -6.96
CA MET A 102 -6.64 -8.60 -7.00
C MET A 102 -6.16 -9.01 -8.40
N ALA A 103 -6.81 -8.54 -9.47
CA ALA A 103 -6.38 -8.78 -10.83
C ALA A 103 -5.02 -8.09 -11.13
N ALA A 104 -4.82 -6.86 -10.64
CA ALA A 104 -3.55 -6.14 -10.76
C ALA A 104 -2.41 -6.82 -9.95
N LEU A 105 -2.70 -7.32 -8.75
CA LEU A 105 -1.73 -8.07 -7.95
C LEU A 105 -1.38 -9.42 -8.62
N ALA A 106 -2.37 -10.10 -9.22
CA ALA A 106 -2.15 -11.33 -9.96
C ALA A 106 -1.29 -11.11 -11.22
N SER A 107 -1.43 -9.96 -11.90
CA SER A 107 -0.60 -9.64 -13.07
C SER A 107 0.85 -9.32 -12.71
N ILE A 108 1.09 -8.78 -11.50
CA ILE A 108 2.45 -8.60 -10.95
C ILE A 108 3.07 -9.95 -10.59
N GLY A 109 2.28 -10.86 -10.00
CA GLY A 109 2.75 -12.18 -9.59
C GLY A 109 3.66 -12.17 -8.36
N PRO A 110 4.29 -13.31 -8.01
CA PRO A 110 5.22 -13.38 -6.88
C PRO A 110 6.58 -12.74 -7.19
N PRO A 111 7.32 -12.27 -6.16
CA PRO A 111 8.68 -11.79 -6.34
C PRO A 111 9.57 -12.89 -6.94
N ASN A 112 10.47 -12.52 -7.83
CA ASN A 112 11.44 -13.46 -8.42
C ASN A 112 12.64 -13.64 -7.47
N PRO A 113 12.87 -14.81 -6.85
CA PRO A 113 13.98 -15.02 -5.92
C PRO A 113 15.37 -14.91 -6.58
N ARG A 114 15.43 -14.96 -7.92
CA ARG A 114 16.67 -14.90 -8.71
C ARG A 114 16.93 -13.53 -9.32
N ALA A 115 16.04 -12.56 -9.12
CA ALA A 115 16.27 -11.20 -9.61
C ALA A 115 17.38 -10.51 -8.80
N ASP A 116 18.05 -9.54 -9.42
CA ASP A 116 19.13 -8.79 -8.80
C ASP A 116 18.60 -7.92 -7.64
N PRO A 117 19.02 -8.17 -6.38
CA PRO A 117 18.57 -7.40 -5.23
C PRO A 117 19.12 -5.97 -5.22
N GLU A 118 20.25 -5.68 -5.87
CA GLU A 118 20.86 -4.33 -5.83
C GLU A 118 20.02 -3.30 -6.58
N CYS A 119 19.26 -3.74 -7.58
CA CYS A 119 18.36 -2.90 -8.34
C CYS A 119 16.99 -2.71 -7.67
N CYS A 120 16.68 -3.39 -6.56
CA CYS A 120 15.36 -3.40 -5.96
C CYS A 120 15.35 -2.69 -4.60
N SER A 121 14.37 -1.81 -4.39
CA SER A 121 14.21 -1.09 -3.12
C SER A 121 12.77 -0.69 -2.86
N ILE A 122 12.37 -0.73 -1.60
CA ILE A 122 11.09 -0.19 -1.11
C ILE A 122 10.99 1.33 -1.24
N LEU A 123 12.13 2.02 -1.36
CA LEU A 123 12.20 3.48 -1.47
C LEU A 123 11.45 4.00 -2.68
N HIS A 124 11.47 3.30 -3.83
CA HIS A 124 10.73 3.72 -5.03
C HIS A 124 9.23 3.89 -4.72
N GLY A 125 8.65 2.93 -4.02
CA GLY A 125 7.25 2.96 -3.59
C GLY A 125 6.96 4.01 -2.53
N LEU A 126 7.90 4.25 -1.60
CA LEU A 126 7.76 5.29 -0.58
C LEU A 126 7.75 6.69 -1.19
N VAL A 127 8.63 6.97 -2.17
CA VAL A 127 8.60 8.24 -2.92
C VAL A 127 7.28 8.39 -3.68
N ALA A 128 6.86 7.35 -4.40
CA ALA A 128 5.59 7.36 -5.13
C ALA A 128 4.37 7.52 -4.19
N ALA A 129 4.44 7.04 -2.95
CA ALA A 129 3.39 7.22 -1.97
C ALA A 129 3.26 8.68 -1.53
N VAL A 130 4.39 9.37 -1.32
CA VAL A 130 4.40 10.80 -1.00
C VAL A 130 3.83 11.61 -2.17
N GLU A 131 4.27 11.31 -3.40
CA GLU A 131 3.72 11.93 -4.61
C GLU A 131 2.21 11.70 -4.75
N SER A 132 1.75 10.47 -4.47
CA SER A 132 0.33 10.12 -4.52
C SER A 132 -0.49 10.90 -3.48
N LEU A 133 0.03 11.10 -2.27
CA LEU A 133 -0.63 11.91 -1.23
C LEU A 133 -0.77 13.39 -1.63
N CYS A 134 0.13 13.92 -2.47
CA CYS A 134 0.02 15.29 -3.00
C CYS A 134 -1.14 15.46 -3.99
N LYS A 135 -1.51 14.39 -4.72
CA LYS A 135 -2.59 14.43 -5.73
C LYS A 135 -3.94 14.68 -5.07
N ILE A 136 -4.77 15.53 -5.67
CA ILE A 136 -6.11 15.83 -5.19
C ILE A 136 -7.07 14.65 -5.42
N THR A 137 -7.99 14.41 -4.49
CA THR A 137 -9.10 13.46 -4.70
C THR A 137 -10.33 14.18 -5.25
N ASP A 138 -11.25 13.46 -5.87
CA ASP A 138 -12.50 14.07 -6.38
C ASP A 138 -13.28 14.77 -5.26
N TYR A 139 -13.34 14.16 -4.07
CA TYR A 139 -13.97 14.76 -2.89
C TYR A 139 -13.29 16.05 -2.41
N GLN A 140 -11.95 16.10 -2.44
CA GLN A 140 -11.20 17.31 -2.10
C GLN A 140 -11.39 18.39 -3.16
N HIS A 141 -11.42 18.00 -4.44
CA HIS A 141 -11.66 18.91 -5.56
C HIS A 141 -13.05 19.53 -5.48
N GLU A 142 -14.10 18.72 -5.28
CA GLU A 142 -15.47 19.19 -5.06
C GLU A 142 -15.57 20.13 -3.86
N SER A 143 -14.91 19.81 -2.75
CA SER A 143 -14.91 20.70 -1.57
C SER A 143 -14.20 22.03 -1.85
N ARG A 144 -13.13 22.02 -2.65
CA ARG A 144 -12.39 23.23 -3.05
C ARG A 144 -13.24 24.13 -3.96
N THR A 145 -13.97 23.56 -4.92
CA THR A 145 -14.83 24.34 -5.83
C THR A 145 -16.06 24.93 -5.12
N VAL A 146 -16.68 24.18 -4.21
CA VAL A 146 -17.82 24.67 -3.41
C VAL A 146 -17.43 25.80 -2.46
N LEU A 147 -16.21 25.77 -1.91
CA LEU A 147 -15.77 26.75 -0.91
C LEU A 147 -15.30 28.09 -1.50
N MET A 148 -15.16 28.22 -2.82
CA MET A 148 -14.72 29.41 -3.60
C MET A 148 -13.63 30.28 -2.93
N GLU A 149 -13.98 31.08 -1.91
CA GLU A 149 -13.10 31.97 -1.14
C GLU A 149 -12.31 31.29 0.00
N ASN A 150 -12.69 30.08 0.43
CA ASN A 150 -12.03 29.31 1.51
C ASN A 150 -11.29 28.05 1.01
N ALA A 151 -10.98 27.99 -0.29
CA ALA A 151 -10.31 26.87 -0.96
C ALA A 151 -9.01 26.41 -0.24
N ASP A 152 -8.24 27.35 0.33
CA ASP A 152 -7.00 27.09 1.06
C ASP A 152 -7.18 26.34 2.39
N ARG A 153 -8.43 26.09 2.81
CA ARG A 153 -8.75 25.37 4.06
C ARG A 153 -8.99 23.87 3.86
N VAL A 154 -8.95 23.36 2.63
CA VAL A 154 -9.12 21.91 2.39
C VAL A 154 -7.89 21.18 2.91
N ALA A 155 -8.05 20.47 4.03
CA ALA A 155 -6.96 19.72 4.63
C ALA A 155 -6.50 18.57 3.72
N ASN A 156 -5.18 18.44 3.55
CA ASN A 156 -4.55 17.30 2.89
C ASN A 156 -3.79 16.46 3.93
N ARG A 157 -4.43 15.40 4.40
CA ARG A 157 -3.85 14.44 5.34
C ARG A 157 -3.97 13.05 4.76
N GLY A 158 -3.04 12.19 5.13
CA GLY A 158 -3.06 10.80 4.72
C GLY A 158 -2.25 9.92 5.66
N ARG A 159 -2.20 8.64 5.30
CA ARG A 159 -1.42 7.61 5.98
C ARG A 159 -0.67 6.80 4.93
N ILE A 160 0.58 6.46 5.20
CA ILE A 160 1.35 5.48 4.44
C ILE A 160 1.47 4.23 5.31
N ILE A 161 1.09 3.06 4.78
CA ILE A 161 1.27 1.76 5.42
C ILE A 161 2.28 0.99 4.58
N CYS A 162 3.49 0.82 5.10
CA CYS A 162 4.59 0.13 4.43
C CYS A 162 4.72 -1.30 4.96
N LEU A 163 4.76 -2.29 4.06
CA LEU A 163 4.97 -3.71 4.36
C LEU A 163 6.24 -4.18 3.65
N THR A 164 7.31 -4.38 4.41
CA THR A 164 8.64 -4.78 3.91
C THR A 164 9.36 -5.67 4.94
N ASN A 165 10.47 -6.29 4.53
CA ASN A 165 11.38 -7.01 5.39
C ASN A 165 12.65 -6.17 5.65
N ALA A 166 12.65 -5.40 6.74
CA ALA A 166 13.78 -4.54 7.09
C ALA A 166 14.94 -5.32 7.74
N LYS A 167 16.17 -4.92 7.42
CA LYS A 167 17.39 -5.59 7.92
C LYS A 167 17.71 -5.30 9.40
N SER A 168 17.33 -4.11 9.88
CA SER A 168 17.66 -3.60 11.22
C SER A 168 16.82 -2.37 11.55
N ASP A 169 16.79 -1.98 12.82
CA ASP A 169 16.15 -0.72 13.25
C ASP A 169 16.79 0.52 12.59
N SER A 170 18.11 0.49 12.34
CA SER A 170 18.78 1.55 11.59
C SER A 170 18.32 1.64 10.13
N HIS A 171 17.98 0.50 9.51
CA HIS A 171 17.38 0.49 8.19
C HIS A 171 15.98 1.12 8.24
N VAL A 172 15.17 0.81 9.26
CA VAL A 172 13.85 1.42 9.45
C VAL A 172 13.96 2.94 9.62
N GLN A 173 14.88 3.42 10.46
CA GLN A 173 15.11 4.85 10.65
C GLN A 173 15.49 5.56 9.34
N MET A 174 16.36 4.94 8.52
CA MET A 174 16.71 5.48 7.20
C MET A 174 15.48 5.61 6.29
N LEU A 175 14.56 4.63 6.30
CA LEU A 175 13.33 4.72 5.51
C LEU A 175 12.43 5.86 6.00
N GLU A 176 12.31 6.03 7.33
CA GLU A 176 11.53 7.13 7.92
C GLU A 176 12.10 8.51 7.58
N ASP A 177 13.43 8.66 7.67
CA ASP A 177 14.13 9.90 7.35
C ASP A 177 13.97 10.25 5.87
N CYS A 178 14.12 9.26 4.97
CA CYS A 178 13.90 9.45 3.54
C CYS A 178 12.47 9.91 3.22
N VAL A 179 11.45 9.32 3.86
CA VAL A 179 10.05 9.74 3.69
C VAL A 179 9.85 11.16 4.22
N SER A 180 10.42 11.49 5.38
CA SER A 180 10.36 12.82 5.99
C SER A 180 10.94 13.91 5.06
N GLU A 181 12.13 13.65 4.51
CA GLU A 181 12.79 14.53 3.55
C GLU A 181 11.97 14.67 2.26
N THR A 182 11.51 13.56 1.69
CA THR A 182 10.70 13.55 0.47
C THR A 182 9.41 14.37 0.64
N ILE A 183 8.74 14.28 1.80
CA ILE A 183 7.56 15.08 2.12
C ILE A 183 7.91 16.57 2.22
N HIS A 184 9.03 16.89 2.87
CA HIS A 184 9.46 18.28 3.00
C HIS A 184 9.74 18.92 1.63
N GLU A 185 10.38 18.20 0.71
CA GLU A 185 10.63 18.64 -0.65
C GLU A 185 9.34 18.75 -1.48
N HIS A 186 8.50 17.73 -1.47
CA HIS A 186 7.25 17.73 -2.24
C HIS A 186 6.27 18.78 -1.74
N ASN A 187 6.25 19.08 -0.44
CA ASN A 187 5.45 20.17 0.10
C ASN A 187 5.90 21.55 -0.40
N LYS A 188 7.19 21.76 -0.70
CA LYS A 188 7.68 23.00 -1.33
C LYS A 188 7.21 23.10 -2.77
N LEU A 189 7.25 21.99 -3.52
CA LEU A 189 6.79 21.93 -4.91
C LEU A 189 5.28 22.13 -5.02
N ALA A 190 4.50 21.46 -4.15
CA ALA A 190 3.04 21.58 -4.09
C ALA A 190 2.56 22.96 -3.63
N ALA A 191 3.42 23.79 -3.02
CA ALA A 191 3.09 25.18 -2.72
C ALA A 191 3.07 26.07 -3.98
N GLY A 192 3.69 25.64 -5.08
CA GLY A 192 3.81 26.40 -6.33
C GLY A 192 2.93 25.94 -7.48
N SER A 193 2.00 24.99 -7.28
CA SER A 193 1.21 24.38 -8.36
C SER A 193 -0.27 24.23 -7.98
N ASP A 194 -1.15 24.66 -8.88
CA ASP A 194 -2.61 24.63 -8.70
C ASP A 194 -3.23 23.22 -8.71
N GLN A 195 -2.48 22.23 -9.21
CA GLN A 195 -2.93 20.85 -9.42
C GLN A 195 -2.72 19.95 -8.18
N TYR A 196 -2.01 20.44 -7.16
CA TYR A 196 -1.73 19.75 -5.90
C TYR A 196 -2.44 20.44 -4.73
N VAL A 197 -2.74 19.68 -3.67
CA VAL A 197 -3.34 20.25 -2.45
C VAL A 197 -2.23 20.68 -1.50
N HIS A 198 -2.28 21.92 -1.02
CA HIS A 198 -1.22 22.48 -0.17
C HIS A 198 -1.03 21.69 1.14
N LYS A 199 0.22 21.27 1.38
CA LYS A 199 0.80 20.67 2.60
C LYS A 199 0.20 19.32 3.05
N ILE A 200 0.99 18.24 2.91
CA ILE A 200 0.78 16.96 3.60
C ILE A 200 1.19 17.10 5.08
N TRP A 201 0.30 16.72 5.99
CA TRP A 201 0.62 16.43 7.40
C TRP A 201 0.50 14.93 7.65
N LEU A 202 1.62 14.27 7.99
CA LEU A 202 1.62 12.93 8.57
C LEU A 202 1.71 13.05 10.11
N SER A 203 0.97 12.20 10.81
CA SER A 203 1.17 11.96 12.23
C SER A 203 1.87 10.61 12.39
N ARG A 204 2.97 10.58 13.16
CA ARG A 204 3.57 9.32 13.65
C ARG A 204 2.53 8.66 14.57
N PHE A 205 2.25 7.37 14.33
CA PHE A 205 1.56 6.49 15.28
C PHE A 205 2.49 5.33 15.58
#